data_AF-A0A175REE4-F1
#
_entry.id   AF-A0A175REE4-F1
#
_cell.length_a   1.000
_cell.length_b   1.000
_cell.length_c   1.000
_cell.angle_alpha   90.00
_cell.angle_beta   90.00
_cell.angle_gamma   90.00
#
_symmetry.space_group_name_H-M   'P 1'
#
loop_
_entity.id
_entity.type
_entity.pdbx_description
1 polymer ?
#
loop_
_entity_poly.entity_id
_entity_poly.type
_entity_poly.pdbx_seq_one_letter_code
_entity_poly.pdbx_strand_id
1 'polypeptide(L)'
;TVGTQAEAARTPIVSLSAGSRLASVEPKIVNALLGNLLGISLDLKIADYNALLTTSLPLKPLLSDVAQALGESPVNATLGHVLTTPLKLSVVIDLLAAQSDAKGNKSAAATLRKMAQQTKSSAAMVKLGDALALDPALHGSSLGHVAARVSSSISVIGLVNALLDQSHVGMEVSTGVDAAGLASVSLDLVLGERMKTAQSLAVSDRKATIATDQLKMRLRLGLLESPALRLLNTKVELPLELVVAGGTAEVVSATCSDNLWEREVKVAIHPGLARLSLGDTSRRSLAQVHLHDRLEPAIIAKVLGLPVVEGSAQIVAADKLKIVTFRGNEIGSGVTKSGETKSILTSLLGSVLGETRLRLLGLPIGNLLDPLKELLTAAVSPVDTLLNAVLAAVGVRVGEMDVRVDDLVCSQARLVG
;
A
#
# COMPACT_ATOMS: atom_id res chain seq x y z
N THR A 1 -52.03 35.40 -6.41
CA THR A 1 -51.02 34.94 -7.40
C THR A 1 -50.39 33.67 -6.88
N VAL A 2 -50.59 32.54 -7.57
CA VAL A 2 -49.89 31.29 -7.26
C VAL A 2 -48.60 31.31 -8.05
N GLY A 3 -47.45 31.38 -7.37
CA GLY A 3 -46.14 31.27 -8.00
C GLY A 3 -45.69 29.82 -7.96
N THR A 4 -45.53 29.20 -9.12
CA THR A 4 -44.85 27.90 -9.24
C THR A 4 -43.37 28.18 -9.47
N GLN A 5 -42.51 27.72 -8.57
CA GLN A 5 -41.08 27.62 -8.81
C GLN A 5 -40.77 26.21 -9.28
N ALA A 6 -39.99 26.07 -10.35
CA ALA A 6 -39.47 24.79 -10.81
C ALA A 6 -37.96 24.88 -10.78
N GLU A 7 -37.30 23.97 -10.05
CA GLU A 7 -35.86 23.92 -9.95
C GLU A 7 -35.36 22.79 -10.86
N ALA A 8 -34.39 23.08 -11.73
CA ALA A 8 -33.81 22.05 -12.59
C ALA A 8 -32.56 21.50 -11.90
N ALA A 9 -32.59 20.23 -11.49
CA ALA A 9 -31.44 19.57 -10.87
C ALA A 9 -30.71 18.68 -11.89
N ARG A 10 -29.39 18.80 -11.96
CA ARG A 10 -28.51 17.84 -12.64
C ARG A 10 -27.89 16.94 -11.57
N THR A 11 -27.91 15.63 -11.78
CA THR A 11 -27.20 14.69 -10.89
C THR A 11 -25.81 14.43 -11.47
N PRO A 12 -24.72 14.93 -10.86
CA PRO A 12 -23.37 14.64 -11.32
C PRO A 12 -22.97 13.21 -10.94
N ILE A 13 -22.28 12.54 -11.86
CA ILE A 13 -21.59 11.27 -11.63
C ILE A 13 -20.10 11.57 -11.69
N VAL A 14 -19.37 11.27 -10.62
CA VAL A 14 -17.93 11.49 -10.53
C VAL A 14 -17.22 10.15 -10.58
N SER A 15 -16.23 10.06 -11.45
CA SER A 15 -15.27 8.96 -11.44
C SER A 15 -14.02 9.42 -10.70
N LEU A 16 -13.62 8.68 -9.67
CA LEU A 16 -12.53 9.02 -8.76
C LEU A 16 -11.56 7.83 -8.63
N SER A 17 -10.28 8.14 -8.57
CA SER A 17 -9.21 7.20 -8.19
C SER A 17 -8.49 7.74 -6.96
N ALA A 18 -8.23 6.89 -5.98
CA ALA A 18 -7.44 7.22 -4.78
C ALA A 18 -6.46 6.10 -4.44
N GLY A 19 -5.29 6.43 -3.89
CA GLY A 19 -4.29 5.46 -3.45
C GLY A 19 -3.11 6.10 -2.73
N SER A 20 -2.24 5.29 -2.13
CA SER A 20 -0.96 5.75 -1.58
C SER A 20 0.10 5.86 -2.68
N ARG A 21 0.94 6.90 -2.63
CA ARG A 21 2.14 7.00 -3.48
C ARG A 21 3.19 5.97 -2.99
N LEU A 22 4.06 5.47 -3.87
CA LEU A 22 5.14 4.56 -3.45
C LEU A 22 6.28 5.32 -2.77
N ALA A 23 6.70 4.92 -1.56
CA ALA A 23 7.87 5.50 -0.87
C ALA A 23 9.17 5.33 -1.70
N SER A 24 10.17 6.18 -1.42
CA SER A 24 11.48 6.04 -2.08
C SER A 24 12.02 4.64 -1.83
N VAL A 25 12.33 3.92 -2.91
CA VAL A 25 12.69 2.51 -2.83
C VAL A 25 14.16 2.35 -2.48
N GLU A 26 14.48 1.62 -1.41
CA GLU A 26 15.82 1.08 -1.14
C GLU A 26 15.91 -0.32 -1.78
N PRO A 27 16.55 -0.46 -2.96
CA PRO A 27 16.40 -1.67 -3.76
C PRO A 27 16.92 -2.94 -3.09
N LYS A 28 17.96 -2.83 -2.26
CA LYS A 28 18.53 -3.99 -1.55
C LYS A 28 17.51 -4.64 -0.62
N ILE A 29 16.77 -3.83 0.14
CA ILE A 29 15.79 -4.32 1.11
C ILE A 29 14.56 -4.86 0.36
N VAL A 30 14.08 -4.13 -0.66
CA VAL A 30 12.91 -4.56 -1.44
C VAL A 30 13.18 -5.82 -2.25
N ASN A 31 14.35 -5.97 -2.85
CA ASN A 31 14.75 -7.20 -3.54
C ASN A 31 14.84 -8.40 -2.60
N ALA A 32 15.39 -8.21 -1.39
CA ALA A 32 15.48 -9.28 -0.41
C ALA A 32 14.08 -9.73 0.06
N LEU A 33 13.19 -8.76 0.32
CA LEU A 33 11.80 -9.03 0.71
C LEU A 33 11.05 -9.77 -0.41
N LEU A 34 10.97 -9.17 -1.60
CA LEU A 34 10.25 -9.74 -2.73
C LEU A 34 10.87 -11.06 -3.20
N GLY A 35 12.20 -11.20 -3.10
CA GLY A 35 12.90 -12.43 -3.41
C GLY A 35 12.48 -13.58 -2.51
N ASN A 36 12.48 -13.38 -1.19
CA ASN A 36 12.02 -14.39 -0.23
C ASN A 36 10.54 -14.73 -0.39
N LEU A 37 9.69 -13.73 -0.64
CA LEU A 37 8.27 -13.92 -0.94
C LEU A 37 8.03 -14.85 -2.13
N LEU A 38 8.85 -14.70 -3.15
CA LEU A 38 8.73 -15.40 -4.41
C LEU A 38 9.52 -16.71 -4.47
N GLY A 39 10.40 -16.94 -3.48
CA GLY A 39 11.39 -18.01 -3.49
C GLY A 39 12.45 -17.81 -4.58
N ILE A 40 12.81 -16.56 -4.91
CA ILE A 40 13.74 -16.22 -5.99
C ILE A 40 14.76 -15.16 -5.55
N SER A 41 15.81 -14.96 -6.35
CA SER A 41 16.73 -13.84 -6.18
C SER A 41 16.37 -12.69 -7.12
N LEU A 42 16.02 -11.53 -6.56
CA LEU A 42 15.76 -10.29 -7.31
C LEU A 42 16.96 -9.35 -7.23
N ASP A 43 17.17 -8.60 -8.31
CA ASP A 43 18.27 -7.61 -8.42
C ASP A 43 17.78 -6.34 -9.13
N LEU A 44 16.62 -5.83 -8.74
CA LEU A 44 16.08 -4.60 -9.32
C LEU A 44 16.80 -3.38 -8.75
N LYS A 45 16.98 -2.34 -9.57
CA LYS A 45 17.56 -1.04 -9.16
C LYS A 45 16.44 -0.02 -8.92
N ILE A 46 16.76 1.14 -8.32
CA ILE A 46 15.78 2.24 -8.13
C ILE A 46 15.12 2.62 -9.46
N ALA A 47 15.90 2.69 -10.55
CA ALA A 47 15.38 3.00 -11.88
C ALA A 47 14.37 1.96 -12.38
N ASP A 48 14.58 0.68 -12.06
CA ASP A 48 13.67 -0.41 -12.41
C ASP A 48 12.32 -0.22 -11.70
N TYR A 49 12.34 0.05 -10.39
CA TYR A 49 11.12 0.33 -9.63
C TYR A 49 10.39 1.59 -10.13
N ASN A 50 11.12 2.67 -10.42
CA ASN A 50 10.54 3.90 -10.96
C ASN A 50 9.88 3.68 -12.35
N ALA A 51 10.48 2.82 -13.17
CA ALA A 51 9.90 2.46 -14.47
C ALA A 51 8.58 1.70 -14.31
N LEU A 52 8.49 0.74 -13.38
CA LEU A 52 7.25 0.02 -13.09
C LEU A 52 6.16 0.94 -12.52
N LEU A 53 6.56 1.85 -11.63
CA LEU A 53 5.67 2.80 -10.96
C LEU A 53 4.92 3.72 -11.90
N THR A 54 5.62 4.23 -12.91
CA THR A 54 5.09 5.20 -13.86
C THR A 54 4.36 4.55 -15.03
N THR A 55 4.38 3.21 -15.10
CA THR A 55 3.79 2.47 -16.21
C THR A 55 2.36 2.04 -15.88
N SER A 56 1.43 2.44 -16.75
CA SER A 56 0.06 1.93 -16.76
C SER A 56 -0.23 1.25 -18.10
N LEU A 57 -0.97 0.14 -18.09
CA LEU A 57 -1.31 -0.64 -19.28
C LEU A 57 -2.81 -0.70 -19.49
N PRO A 58 -3.30 -0.66 -20.74
CA PRO A 58 -4.71 -0.89 -21.01
C PRO A 58 -5.10 -2.32 -20.63
N LEU A 59 -6.19 -2.49 -19.88
CA LEU A 59 -6.62 -3.81 -19.37
C LEU A 59 -7.07 -4.75 -20.51
N LYS A 60 -7.78 -4.25 -21.52
CA LYS A 60 -8.31 -5.10 -22.60
C LYS A 60 -7.22 -5.86 -23.38
N PRO A 61 -6.14 -5.21 -23.88
CA PRO A 61 -5.04 -5.92 -24.52
C PRO A 61 -4.40 -6.98 -23.61
N LEU A 62 -4.21 -6.66 -22.32
CA LEU A 62 -3.71 -7.62 -21.34
C LEU A 62 -4.63 -8.85 -21.20
N LEU A 63 -5.94 -8.66 -21.04
CA LEU A 63 -6.89 -9.79 -20.96
C LEU A 63 -6.91 -10.64 -22.23
N SER A 64 -6.74 -9.99 -23.40
CA SER A 64 -6.67 -10.68 -24.69
C SER A 64 -5.41 -11.54 -24.79
N ASP A 65 -4.28 -11.04 -24.31
CA ASP A 65 -3.01 -11.77 -24.25
C ASP A 65 -3.07 -12.94 -23.26
N VAL A 66 -3.74 -12.75 -22.12
CA VAL A 66 -3.96 -13.82 -21.14
C VAL A 66 -4.84 -14.92 -21.74
N ALA A 67 -5.93 -14.57 -22.45
CA ALA A 67 -6.76 -15.55 -23.15
C ALA A 67 -5.94 -16.37 -24.16
N GLN A 68 -5.06 -15.72 -24.93
CA GLN A 68 -4.17 -16.41 -25.87
C GLN A 68 -3.17 -17.32 -25.15
N ALA A 69 -2.62 -16.90 -24.02
CA ALA A 69 -1.73 -17.73 -23.21
C ALA A 69 -2.44 -18.97 -22.63
N LEU A 70 -3.76 -18.90 -22.44
CA LEU A 70 -4.61 -20.03 -22.06
C LEU A 70 -5.01 -20.92 -23.26
N GLY A 71 -4.62 -20.56 -24.49
CA GLY A 71 -4.97 -21.29 -25.71
C GLY A 71 -6.35 -20.94 -26.27
N GLU A 72 -6.95 -19.83 -25.83
CA GLU A 72 -8.28 -19.39 -26.26
C GLU A 72 -8.21 -18.20 -27.23
N SER A 73 -9.20 -18.12 -28.13
CA SER A 73 -9.39 -16.91 -28.94
C SER A 73 -9.99 -15.79 -28.07
N PRO A 74 -9.42 -14.57 -28.06
CA PRO A 74 -9.95 -13.43 -27.30
C PRO A 74 -11.41 -13.07 -27.62
N VAL A 75 -11.91 -13.47 -28.79
CA VAL A 75 -13.30 -13.20 -29.19
C VAL A 75 -14.27 -14.15 -28.48
N ASN A 76 -13.84 -15.38 -28.20
CA ASN A 76 -14.68 -16.45 -27.65
C ASN A 76 -14.43 -16.68 -26.16
N ALA A 77 -13.30 -16.22 -25.64
CA ALA A 77 -12.96 -16.30 -24.24
C ALA A 77 -13.93 -15.48 -23.38
N THR A 78 -14.35 -16.07 -22.26
CA THR A 78 -15.18 -15.38 -21.26
C THR A 78 -14.29 -14.68 -20.23
N LEU A 79 -14.73 -13.52 -19.75
CA LEU A 79 -13.98 -12.77 -18.74
C LEU A 79 -13.77 -13.59 -17.47
N GLY A 80 -14.80 -14.31 -17.00
CA GLY A 80 -14.72 -15.13 -15.80
C GLY A 80 -13.65 -16.22 -15.89
N HIS A 81 -13.52 -16.88 -17.05
CA HIS A 81 -12.50 -17.91 -17.24
C HIS A 81 -11.09 -17.30 -17.19
N VAL A 82 -10.86 -16.21 -17.93
CA VAL A 82 -9.55 -15.52 -17.95
C VAL A 82 -9.13 -14.99 -16.58
N LEU A 83 -10.09 -14.55 -15.75
CA LEU A 83 -9.81 -14.07 -14.40
C LEU A 83 -9.54 -15.20 -13.40
N THR A 84 -10.22 -16.34 -13.52
CA THR A 84 -10.21 -17.37 -12.47
C THR A 84 -9.23 -18.51 -12.73
N THR A 85 -8.75 -18.67 -13.97
CA THR A 85 -7.80 -19.72 -14.34
C THR A 85 -6.40 -19.40 -13.80
N PRO A 86 -5.80 -20.31 -12.99
CA PRO A 86 -4.45 -20.11 -12.48
C PRO A 86 -3.40 -20.12 -13.60
N LEU A 87 -2.48 -19.15 -13.55
CA LEU A 87 -1.33 -19.04 -14.44
C LEU A 87 -0.03 -18.97 -13.64
N LYS A 88 1.08 -19.46 -14.21
CA LYS A 88 2.40 -19.25 -13.61
C LYS A 88 2.68 -17.76 -13.50
N LEU A 89 3.20 -17.32 -12.36
CA LEU A 89 3.56 -15.91 -12.15
C LEU A 89 4.49 -15.38 -13.25
N SER A 90 5.49 -16.17 -13.65
CA SER A 90 6.43 -15.78 -14.72
C SER A 90 5.73 -15.49 -16.05
N VAL A 91 4.68 -16.25 -16.38
CA VAL A 91 3.88 -16.05 -17.60
C VAL A 91 3.14 -14.72 -17.52
N VAL A 92 2.48 -14.44 -16.39
CA VAL A 92 1.76 -13.17 -16.22
C VAL A 92 2.73 -11.97 -16.31
N ILE A 93 3.91 -12.05 -15.70
CA ILE A 93 4.94 -11.00 -15.79
C ILE A 93 5.46 -10.85 -17.22
N ASP A 94 5.66 -11.94 -17.97
CA ASP A 94 6.07 -11.89 -19.39
C ASP A 94 5.01 -11.18 -20.26
N LEU A 95 3.72 -11.43 -20.02
CA LEU A 95 2.63 -10.73 -20.72
C LEU A 95 2.61 -9.23 -20.39
N LEU A 96 2.83 -8.85 -19.13
CA LEU A 96 2.98 -7.44 -18.74
C LEU A 96 4.18 -6.79 -19.43
N ALA A 97 5.27 -7.54 -19.59
CA ALA A 97 6.45 -7.05 -20.28
C ALA A 97 6.19 -6.78 -21.76
N ALA A 98 5.50 -7.71 -22.44
CA ALA A 98 5.11 -7.55 -23.84
C ALA A 98 4.18 -6.34 -24.03
N GLN A 99 3.20 -6.17 -23.15
CA GLN A 99 2.28 -5.03 -23.20
C GLN A 99 2.97 -3.68 -22.89
N SER A 100 3.91 -3.67 -21.95
CA SER A 100 4.73 -2.48 -21.67
C SER A 100 5.57 -2.10 -22.88
N ASP A 101 6.12 -3.09 -23.58
CA ASP A 101 6.93 -2.89 -24.78
C ASP A 101 6.11 -2.35 -25.95
N ALA A 102 4.90 -2.90 -26.14
CA ALA A 102 3.95 -2.47 -27.16
C ALA A 102 3.48 -1.02 -26.95
N LYS A 103 3.38 -0.56 -25.69
CA LYS A 103 3.05 0.83 -25.33
C LYS A 103 4.26 1.78 -25.45
N GLY A 104 5.46 1.27 -25.75
CA GLY A 104 6.68 2.07 -25.83
C GLY A 104 7.40 2.27 -24.49
N ASN A 105 6.94 1.64 -23.40
CA ASN A 105 7.58 1.69 -22.09
C ASN A 105 8.74 0.71 -22.00
N LYS A 106 9.81 0.96 -22.76
CA LYS A 106 10.98 0.06 -22.90
C LYS A 106 11.65 -0.26 -21.57
N SER A 107 11.75 0.71 -20.66
CA SER A 107 12.36 0.52 -19.34
C SER A 107 11.54 -0.47 -18.49
N ALA A 108 10.23 -0.27 -18.39
CA ALA A 108 9.35 -1.17 -17.65
C ALA A 108 9.32 -2.57 -18.27
N ALA A 109 9.30 -2.66 -19.60
CA ALA A 109 9.38 -3.94 -20.31
C ALA A 109 10.69 -4.70 -19.98
N ALA A 110 11.83 -4.00 -19.95
CA ALA A 110 13.11 -4.61 -19.59
C ALA A 110 13.13 -5.09 -18.13
N THR A 111 12.62 -4.28 -17.20
CA THR A 111 12.48 -4.66 -15.79
C THR A 111 11.57 -5.88 -15.62
N LEU A 112 10.41 -5.90 -16.26
CA LEU A 112 9.47 -7.02 -16.20
C LEU A 112 10.08 -8.29 -16.81
N ARG A 113 10.81 -8.20 -17.93
CA ARG A 113 11.57 -9.35 -18.47
C ARG A 113 12.61 -9.86 -17.48
N LYS A 114 13.33 -8.97 -16.79
CA LYS A 114 14.28 -9.36 -15.73
C LYS A 114 13.56 -10.13 -14.61
N MET A 115 12.43 -9.61 -14.12
CA MET A 115 11.60 -10.28 -13.11
C MET A 115 11.05 -11.62 -13.60
N ALA A 116 10.58 -11.70 -14.85
CA ALA A 116 10.07 -12.93 -15.44
C ALA A 116 11.15 -14.01 -15.48
N GLN A 117 12.39 -13.66 -15.89
CA GLN A 117 13.52 -14.60 -15.87
C GLN A 117 13.87 -15.06 -14.46
N GLN A 118 13.86 -14.14 -13.49
CA GLN A 118 14.13 -14.46 -12.08
C GLN A 118 13.01 -15.30 -11.44
N THR A 119 11.78 -15.22 -11.93
CA THR A 119 10.61 -16.00 -11.46
C THR A 119 10.44 -17.36 -12.12
N LYS A 120 11.21 -17.70 -13.16
CA LYS A 120 11.05 -18.98 -13.90
C LYS A 120 11.22 -20.23 -13.04
N SER A 121 12.06 -20.16 -12.00
CA SER A 121 12.26 -21.27 -11.07
C SER A 121 11.15 -21.41 -10.03
N SER A 122 10.27 -20.41 -9.91
CA SER A 122 9.15 -20.44 -8.97
C SER A 122 7.98 -21.25 -9.53
N ALA A 123 7.37 -22.08 -8.67
CA ALA A 123 6.14 -22.81 -8.98
C ALA A 123 4.87 -21.99 -8.66
N ALA A 124 5.02 -20.70 -8.31
CA ALA A 124 3.91 -19.84 -7.92
C ALA A 124 2.87 -19.71 -9.04
N MET A 125 1.62 -20.01 -8.68
CA MET A 125 0.44 -19.85 -9.53
C MET A 125 -0.40 -18.70 -9.00
N VAL A 126 -0.88 -17.83 -9.89
CA VAL A 126 -1.68 -16.66 -9.56
C VAL A 126 -2.93 -16.62 -10.44
N LYS A 127 -4.01 -16.04 -9.92
CA LYS A 127 -5.25 -15.79 -10.69
C LYS A 127 -5.39 -14.30 -10.90
N LEU A 128 -5.78 -13.89 -12.09
CA LEU A 128 -5.87 -12.46 -12.40
C LEU A 128 -7.08 -11.79 -11.71
N GLY A 129 -8.17 -12.53 -11.47
CA GLY A 129 -9.33 -12.07 -10.72
C GLY A 129 -9.07 -11.84 -9.24
N ASP A 130 -7.96 -12.38 -8.73
CA ASP A 130 -7.47 -11.99 -7.42
C ASP A 130 -6.91 -10.56 -7.48
N ALA A 131 -6.12 -10.21 -8.48
CA ALA A 131 -5.63 -8.84 -8.58
C ALA A 131 -6.67 -7.83 -9.10
N LEU A 132 -7.66 -8.28 -9.88
CA LEU A 132 -8.64 -7.42 -10.55
C LEU A 132 -10.03 -7.60 -9.95
N ALA A 133 -10.46 -6.65 -9.12
CA ALA A 133 -11.80 -6.60 -8.54
C ALA A 133 -12.87 -6.14 -9.56
N LEU A 134 -13.05 -6.89 -10.65
CA LEU A 134 -14.08 -6.63 -11.65
C LEU A 134 -15.45 -7.12 -11.15
N ASP A 135 -16.53 -6.46 -11.59
CA ASP A 135 -17.89 -6.84 -11.23
C ASP A 135 -18.18 -8.29 -11.66
N PRO A 136 -18.58 -9.18 -10.72
CA PRO A 136 -18.93 -10.57 -11.03
C PRO A 136 -20.03 -10.69 -12.12
N ALA A 137 -20.89 -9.69 -12.28
CA ALA A 137 -21.90 -9.65 -13.33
C ALA A 137 -21.29 -9.67 -14.74
N LEU A 138 -20.02 -9.26 -14.88
CA LEU A 138 -19.30 -9.27 -16.16
C LEU A 138 -18.65 -10.62 -16.49
N HIS A 139 -18.59 -11.57 -15.55
CA HIS A 139 -17.88 -12.85 -15.74
C HIS A 139 -18.43 -13.66 -16.92
N GLY A 140 -19.74 -13.59 -17.19
CA GLY A 140 -20.37 -14.27 -18.32
C GLY A 140 -20.18 -13.58 -19.68
N SER A 141 -19.54 -12.40 -19.71
CA SER A 141 -19.37 -11.64 -20.93
C SER A 141 -18.14 -12.11 -21.74
N SER A 142 -18.29 -12.15 -23.06
CA SER A 142 -17.15 -12.36 -23.98
C SER A 142 -16.20 -11.16 -23.95
N LEU A 143 -14.89 -11.40 -23.90
CA LEU A 143 -13.86 -10.36 -23.89
C LEU A 143 -13.98 -9.38 -25.07
N GLY A 144 -14.41 -9.87 -26.25
CA GLY A 144 -14.67 -9.04 -27.43
C GLY A 144 -15.72 -7.94 -27.20
N HIS A 145 -16.71 -8.20 -26.33
CA HIS A 145 -17.83 -7.30 -26.02
C HIS A 145 -17.61 -6.47 -24.74
N VAL A 146 -16.74 -6.93 -23.84
CA VAL A 146 -16.36 -6.26 -22.58
C VAL A 146 -15.56 -4.96 -22.85
N ALA A 147 -14.98 -4.84 -24.04
CA ALA A 147 -14.17 -3.71 -24.51
C ALA A 147 -14.81 -2.32 -24.35
N ALA A 148 -16.14 -2.22 -24.41
CA ALA A 148 -16.84 -0.94 -24.28
C ALA A 148 -17.04 -0.49 -22.82
N ARG A 149 -16.89 -1.40 -21.85
CA ARG A 149 -17.14 -1.14 -20.41
C ARG A 149 -15.88 -1.20 -19.55
N VAL A 150 -14.76 -1.69 -20.11
CA VAL A 150 -13.47 -1.83 -19.43
C VAL A 150 -12.41 -1.03 -20.18
N SER A 151 -12.57 0.31 -20.17
CA SER A 151 -11.62 1.26 -20.76
C SER A 151 -10.52 1.70 -19.79
N SER A 152 -10.39 1.02 -18.65
CA SER A 152 -9.43 1.37 -17.60
C SER A 152 -8.00 0.95 -17.96
N SER A 153 -7.05 1.81 -17.57
CA SER A 153 -5.64 1.44 -17.49
C SER A 153 -5.32 0.93 -16.08
N ILE A 154 -4.40 -0.02 -15.98
CA ILE A 154 -3.95 -0.61 -14.72
C ILE A 154 -2.48 -0.27 -14.50
N SER A 155 -2.15 0.12 -13.26
CA SER A 155 -0.77 0.28 -12.81
C SER A 155 -0.06 -1.07 -12.82
N VAL A 156 1.10 -1.15 -13.48
CA VAL A 156 1.90 -2.38 -13.55
C VAL A 156 2.35 -2.83 -12.16
N ILE A 157 2.91 -1.92 -11.35
CA ILE A 157 3.36 -2.26 -10.00
C ILE A 157 2.20 -2.64 -9.09
N GLY A 158 1.04 -1.98 -9.22
CA GLY A 158 -0.16 -2.31 -8.46
C GLY A 158 -0.67 -3.72 -8.79
N LEU A 159 -0.67 -4.09 -10.07
CA LEU A 159 -1.05 -5.44 -10.50
C LEU A 159 -0.05 -6.50 -10.04
N VAL A 160 1.25 -6.25 -10.17
CA VAL A 160 2.27 -7.16 -9.65
C VAL A 160 2.07 -7.37 -8.15
N ASN A 161 1.97 -6.31 -7.35
CA ASN A 161 1.76 -6.43 -5.90
C ASN A 161 0.46 -7.18 -5.55
N ALA A 162 -0.64 -6.90 -6.25
CA ALA A 162 -1.90 -7.59 -6.01
C ALA A 162 -1.88 -9.09 -6.35
N LEU A 163 -1.03 -9.51 -7.29
CA LEU A 163 -0.78 -10.93 -7.57
C LEU A 163 0.10 -11.62 -6.53
N LEU A 164 0.90 -10.83 -5.78
CA LEU A 164 1.79 -11.31 -4.73
C LEU A 164 1.13 -11.35 -3.35
N ASP A 165 -0.03 -10.72 -3.19
CA ASP A 165 -0.78 -10.67 -1.94
C ASP A 165 -1.51 -11.99 -1.65
N GLN A 166 -0.75 -12.99 -1.22
CA GLN A 166 -1.27 -14.24 -0.67
C GLN A 166 -1.47 -14.14 0.84
N SER A 167 -2.31 -13.20 1.30
CA SER A 167 -3.01 -13.09 2.61
C SER A 167 -2.21 -13.15 3.92
N HIS A 168 -1.04 -13.78 4.00
CA HIS A 168 -0.15 -13.83 5.16
C HIS A 168 1.30 -14.01 4.68
N VAL A 169 2.15 -13.04 5.00
CA VAL A 169 3.58 -13.09 4.70
C VAL A 169 4.33 -13.07 6.02
N GLY A 170 4.59 -14.25 6.60
CA GLY A 170 5.55 -14.40 7.69
C GLY A 170 6.95 -14.49 7.10
N MET A 171 7.85 -13.57 7.43
CA MET A 171 9.20 -13.55 6.88
C MET A 171 10.26 -13.26 7.94
N GLU A 172 11.02 -14.28 8.31
CA GLU A 172 12.23 -14.07 9.11
C GLU A 172 13.38 -13.67 8.19
N VAL A 173 13.59 -12.37 8.00
CA VAL A 173 14.75 -11.86 7.26
C VAL A 173 15.93 -11.73 8.19
N SER A 174 16.68 -12.82 8.39
CA SER A 174 18.01 -12.73 8.99
C SER A 174 18.95 -12.02 8.02
N THR A 175 18.86 -10.70 7.97
CA THR A 175 19.76 -9.88 7.18
C THR A 175 21.09 -9.81 7.93
N GLY A 176 22.11 -10.49 7.42
CA GLY A 176 23.50 -10.03 7.55
C GLY A 176 23.76 -8.79 6.68
N VAL A 177 22.75 -7.93 6.50
CA VAL A 177 22.85 -6.70 5.74
C VAL A 177 23.25 -5.65 6.76
N ASP A 178 24.39 -5.02 6.53
CA ASP A 178 24.87 -3.83 7.22
C ASP A 178 23.92 -2.63 7.02
N ALA A 179 22.65 -2.76 7.39
CA ALA A 179 21.78 -1.64 7.70
C ALA A 179 22.29 -1.07 9.03
N ALA A 180 23.43 -0.38 8.95
CA ALA A 180 24.16 0.36 9.97
C ALA A 180 23.48 0.40 11.36
N GLY A 181 23.61 -0.67 12.16
CA GLY A 181 23.14 -0.69 13.55
C GLY A 181 22.29 -1.88 14.00
N LEU A 182 21.76 -2.70 13.09
CA LEU A 182 20.89 -3.84 13.42
C LEU A 182 21.64 -5.18 13.38
N ALA A 183 21.47 -6.00 14.42
CA ALA A 183 22.07 -7.33 14.55
C ALA A 183 21.19 -8.44 13.96
N SER A 184 19.86 -8.28 14.02
CA SER A 184 18.90 -9.21 13.42
C SER A 184 17.59 -8.51 13.10
N VAL A 185 16.86 -9.00 12.10
CA VAL A 185 15.53 -8.52 11.72
C VAL A 185 14.61 -9.72 11.55
N SER A 186 13.37 -9.62 11.99
CA SER A 186 12.32 -10.61 11.70
C SER A 186 11.04 -9.83 11.45
N LEU A 187 10.35 -10.15 10.37
CA LEU A 187 9.25 -9.36 9.81
C LEU A 187 8.04 -10.26 9.55
N ASP A 188 6.97 -10.08 10.32
CA ASP A 188 5.67 -10.65 9.98
C ASP A 188 4.81 -9.55 9.35
N LEU A 189 4.17 -9.84 8.23
CA LEU A 189 3.37 -8.89 7.45
C LEU A 189 2.03 -9.51 7.08
N VAL A 190 0.96 -8.75 7.25
CA VAL A 190 -0.38 -9.06 6.77
C VAL A 190 -0.90 -7.84 6.03
N LEU A 191 -1.25 -8.03 4.76
CA LEU A 191 -2.00 -7.07 3.96
C LEU A 191 -3.49 -7.30 4.24
N GLY A 192 -4.22 -6.22 4.52
CA GLY A 192 -5.66 -6.24 4.77
C GLY A 192 -6.47 -6.39 3.49
N GLU A 193 -7.80 -6.32 3.59
CA GLU A 193 -8.70 -6.46 2.45
C GLU A 193 -8.44 -5.41 1.36
N ARG A 194 -8.52 -5.87 0.10
CA ARG A 194 -8.16 -5.14 -1.14
C ARG A 194 -8.82 -3.78 -1.29
N MET A 195 -8.05 -2.86 -1.87
CA MET A 195 -8.50 -1.59 -2.44
C MET A 195 -9.58 -1.84 -3.48
N LYS A 196 -10.72 -1.19 -3.29
CA LYS A 196 -11.75 -1.07 -4.32
C LYS A 196 -11.39 0.09 -5.24
N THR A 197 -10.64 -0.19 -6.29
CA THR A 197 -10.42 0.78 -7.37
C THR A 197 -11.46 0.57 -8.47
N ALA A 198 -11.99 1.69 -8.98
CA ALA A 198 -12.99 1.82 -10.04
C ALA A 198 -14.45 1.56 -9.61
N GLN A 199 -15.05 2.57 -8.96
CA GLN A 199 -16.49 2.75 -9.03
C GLN A 199 -16.79 4.15 -9.58
N SER A 200 -17.58 4.23 -10.64
CA SER A 200 -18.26 5.48 -11.00
C SER A 200 -19.31 5.72 -9.92
N LEU A 201 -19.13 6.77 -9.13
CA LEU A 201 -19.99 7.04 -7.98
C LEU A 201 -20.95 8.19 -8.32
N ALA A 202 -22.25 7.93 -8.23
CA ALA A 202 -23.27 8.95 -8.35
C ALA A 202 -23.27 9.81 -7.08
N VAL A 203 -23.21 11.14 -7.23
CA VAL A 203 -23.13 12.07 -6.09
C VAL A 203 -24.46 12.11 -5.29
N SER A 204 -25.55 11.56 -5.83
CA SER A 204 -26.86 11.45 -5.16
C SER A 204 -26.93 10.39 -4.07
N ASP A 205 -26.09 9.36 -4.13
CA ASP A 205 -26.18 8.21 -3.24
C ASP A 205 -25.12 8.37 -2.15
N ARG A 206 -25.45 9.18 -1.13
CA ARG A 206 -24.67 9.38 0.11
C ARG A 206 -23.15 9.30 -0.10
N LYS A 207 -22.54 10.41 -0.54
CA LYS A 207 -21.11 10.69 -0.33
C LYS A 207 -20.19 9.54 -0.75
N ALA A 208 -20.12 9.35 -2.06
CA ALA A 208 -19.12 8.57 -2.80
C ALA A 208 -17.75 8.53 -2.09
N THR A 209 -17.37 7.37 -1.50
CA THR A 209 -16.12 7.22 -0.71
C THR A 209 -15.26 6.06 -1.23
N ILE A 210 -13.95 6.30 -1.37
CA ILE A 210 -12.93 5.28 -1.69
C ILE A 210 -12.01 5.12 -0.48
N ALA A 211 -11.69 3.89 -0.08
CA ALA A 211 -10.78 3.59 1.02
C ALA A 211 -9.51 2.88 0.52
N THR A 212 -8.35 3.13 1.13
CA THR A 212 -7.10 2.42 0.84
C THR A 212 -6.89 1.20 1.74
N ASP A 213 -5.93 0.35 1.38
CA ASP A 213 -5.61 -0.89 2.11
C ASP A 213 -5.17 -0.64 3.56
N GLN A 214 -5.42 -1.64 4.41
CA GLN A 214 -4.82 -1.72 5.75
C GLN A 214 -3.56 -2.57 5.68
N LEU A 215 -2.52 -2.19 6.43
CA LEU A 215 -1.31 -2.99 6.62
C LEU A 215 -1.14 -3.31 8.09
N LYS A 216 -0.79 -4.55 8.40
CA LYS A 216 -0.38 -4.96 9.74
C LYS A 216 0.99 -5.59 9.65
N MET A 217 1.89 -5.19 10.53
CA MET A 217 3.27 -5.63 10.51
C MET A 217 3.81 -5.80 11.92
N ARG A 218 4.61 -6.85 12.14
CA ARG A 218 5.44 -7.02 13.33
C ARG A 218 6.88 -7.08 12.92
N LEU A 219 7.72 -6.39 13.68
CA LEU A 219 9.14 -6.33 13.45
C LEU A 219 9.82 -6.70 14.76
N ARG A 220 10.65 -7.74 14.76
CA ARG A 220 11.54 -8.05 15.89
C ARG A 220 12.96 -7.69 15.47
N LEU A 221 13.55 -6.74 16.18
CA LEU A 221 14.87 -6.20 15.86
C LEU A 221 15.85 -6.54 16.96
N GLY A 222 16.98 -7.15 16.61
CA GLY A 222 18.15 -7.20 17.50
C GLY A 222 19.00 -5.95 17.25
N LEU A 223 19.39 -5.23 18.29
CA LEU A 223 20.30 -4.09 18.15
C LEU A 223 21.75 -4.53 18.36
N LEU A 224 22.69 -3.91 17.63
CA LEU A 224 24.12 -4.08 17.90
C LEU A 224 24.46 -3.46 19.27
N GLU A 225 25.14 -4.22 20.11
CA GLU A 225 25.49 -3.78 21.45
C GLU A 225 26.49 -2.63 21.42
N SER A 226 26.23 -1.57 22.20
CA SER A 226 27.23 -0.53 22.46
C SER A 226 28.36 -1.09 23.34
N PRO A 227 29.59 -0.53 23.28
CA PRO A 227 30.69 -0.98 24.14
C PRO A 227 30.34 -0.99 25.63
N ALA A 228 29.49 -0.07 26.08
CA ALA A 228 29.01 -0.02 27.46
C ALA A 228 28.08 -1.20 27.81
N LEU A 229 27.20 -1.61 26.89
CA LEU A 229 26.26 -2.72 27.08
C LEU A 229 26.93 -4.10 26.92
N ARG A 230 28.02 -4.18 26.15
CA ARG A 230 28.86 -5.39 26.03
C ARG A 230 29.45 -5.82 27.36
N LEU A 231 29.84 -4.87 28.22
CA LEU A 231 30.34 -5.15 29.57
C LEU A 231 29.29 -5.83 30.47
N LEU A 232 28.00 -5.64 30.15
CA LEU A 232 26.86 -6.20 30.87
C LEU A 232 26.26 -7.43 30.16
N ASN A 233 26.91 -7.91 29.10
CA ASN A 233 26.44 -8.99 28.22
C ASN A 233 24.96 -8.82 27.85
N THR A 234 24.59 -7.59 27.49
CA THR A 234 23.19 -7.17 27.35
C THR A 234 22.73 -7.21 25.89
N LYS A 235 21.95 -8.23 25.56
CA LYS A 235 21.26 -8.33 24.27
C LYS A 235 19.98 -7.48 24.31
N VAL A 236 19.83 -6.60 23.32
CA VAL A 236 18.65 -5.73 23.18
C VAL A 236 17.80 -6.19 21.99
N GLU A 237 16.53 -6.44 22.25
CA GLU A 237 15.53 -6.86 21.28
C GLU A 237 14.33 -5.91 21.31
N LEU A 238 13.93 -5.38 20.15
CA LEU A 238 12.79 -4.48 20.00
C LEU A 238 11.65 -5.18 19.26
N PRO A 239 10.61 -5.64 19.96
CA PRO A 239 9.37 -6.07 19.33
C PRO A 239 8.50 -4.85 19.03
N LEU A 240 8.41 -4.52 17.75
CA LEU A 240 7.57 -3.45 17.21
C LEU A 240 6.35 -4.04 16.49
N GLU A 241 5.24 -3.33 16.57
CA GLU A 241 4.03 -3.61 15.80
C GLU A 241 3.55 -2.33 15.13
N LEU A 242 3.40 -2.36 13.81
CA LEU A 242 2.87 -1.28 13.00
C LEU A 242 1.51 -1.71 12.44
N VAL A 243 0.50 -0.88 12.67
CA VAL A 243 -0.82 -1.00 12.01
C VAL A 243 -1.07 0.26 11.24
N VAL A 244 -1.17 0.17 9.93
CA VAL A 244 -1.57 1.26 9.04
C VAL A 244 -3.02 1.01 8.66
N ALA A 245 -3.91 1.92 9.03
CA ALA A 245 -5.24 1.98 8.48
C ALA A 245 -5.23 2.85 7.23
N GLY A 246 -5.88 2.40 6.17
CA GLY A 246 -5.98 3.16 4.94
C GLY A 246 -6.72 4.49 5.10
N GLY A 247 -6.45 5.42 4.18
CA GLY A 247 -7.15 6.70 4.08
C GLY A 247 -8.49 6.57 3.35
N THR A 248 -9.32 7.61 3.41
CA THR A 248 -10.59 7.69 2.66
C THR A 248 -10.72 8.98 1.86
N ALA A 249 -11.14 8.87 0.59
CA ALA A 249 -11.41 10.00 -0.30
C ALA A 249 -12.91 10.09 -0.57
N GLU A 250 -13.53 11.23 -0.29
CA GLU A 250 -14.97 11.45 -0.39
C GLU A 250 -15.28 12.63 -1.32
N VAL A 251 -16.16 12.45 -2.30
CA VAL A 251 -16.64 13.57 -3.12
C VAL A 251 -17.59 14.44 -2.28
N VAL A 252 -17.19 15.69 -2.04
CA VAL A 252 -17.94 16.65 -1.21
C VAL A 252 -18.98 17.39 -2.06
N SER A 253 -18.59 17.81 -3.26
CA SER A 253 -19.46 18.53 -4.18
C SER A 253 -18.96 18.39 -5.61
N ALA A 254 -19.88 18.45 -6.57
CA ALA A 254 -19.56 18.53 -7.99
C ALA A 254 -20.42 19.61 -8.66
N THR A 255 -19.75 20.51 -9.38
CA THR A 255 -20.36 21.62 -10.11
C THR A 255 -20.37 21.28 -11.60
N CYS A 256 -21.57 21.16 -12.15
CA CYS A 256 -21.78 20.93 -13.57
C CYS A 256 -21.90 22.25 -14.34
N SER A 257 -21.15 22.38 -15.43
CA SER A 257 -21.32 23.44 -16.44
C SER A 257 -21.26 22.83 -17.84
N ASP A 258 -21.94 23.47 -18.78
CA ASP A 258 -21.85 23.16 -20.21
C ASP A 258 -20.47 23.56 -20.76
N ASN A 259 -19.82 24.54 -20.12
CA ASN A 259 -18.42 24.84 -20.34
C ASN A 259 -17.53 23.90 -19.51
N LEU A 260 -16.68 23.10 -20.19
CA LEU A 260 -15.78 22.14 -19.54
C LEU A 260 -14.86 22.81 -18.51
N TRP A 261 -14.41 24.05 -18.74
CA TRP A 261 -13.45 24.75 -17.87
C TRP A 261 -14.07 25.25 -16.55
N GLU A 262 -15.39 25.38 -16.50
CA GLU A 262 -16.15 25.81 -15.32
C GLU A 262 -16.61 24.63 -14.46
N ARG A 263 -16.36 23.40 -14.92
CA ARG A 263 -16.63 22.19 -14.13
C ARG A 263 -15.66 22.11 -12.95
N GLU A 264 -16.19 21.68 -11.81
CA GLU A 264 -15.43 21.56 -10.57
C GLU A 264 -15.85 20.33 -9.77
N VAL A 265 -14.90 19.63 -9.15
CA VAL A 265 -15.15 18.56 -8.18
C VAL A 265 -14.32 18.83 -6.93
N LYS A 266 -14.97 18.89 -5.76
CA LYS A 266 -14.29 18.96 -4.45
C LYS A 266 -14.24 17.58 -3.83
N VAL A 267 -13.06 17.18 -3.39
CA VAL A 267 -12.81 15.90 -2.74
C VAL A 267 -12.21 16.13 -1.36
N ALA A 268 -12.83 15.56 -0.35
CA ALA A 268 -12.33 15.44 1.00
C ALA A 268 -11.38 14.25 1.08
N ILE A 269 -10.15 14.50 1.50
CA ILE A 269 -9.09 13.51 1.67
C ILE A 269 -8.88 13.35 3.18
N HIS A 270 -9.19 12.18 3.71
CA HIS A 270 -8.81 11.75 5.05
C HIS A 270 -7.59 10.82 4.91
N PRO A 271 -6.36 11.28 5.18
CA PRO A 271 -5.20 10.42 5.10
C PRO A 271 -5.28 9.28 6.12
N GLY A 272 -4.63 8.17 5.80
CA GLY A 272 -4.64 6.97 6.64
C GLY A 272 -4.05 7.21 8.04
N LEU A 273 -4.54 6.45 9.00
CA LEU A 273 -4.01 6.45 10.38
C LEU A 273 -2.90 5.42 10.48
N ALA A 274 -1.92 5.64 11.36
CA ALA A 274 -0.97 4.59 11.69
C ALA A 274 -0.72 4.53 13.19
N ARG A 275 -0.65 3.31 13.73
CA ARG A 275 -0.17 3.03 15.07
C ARG A 275 1.16 2.34 14.97
N LEU A 276 2.17 2.86 15.68
CA LEU A 276 3.39 2.12 15.97
C LEU A 276 3.42 1.84 17.48
N SER A 277 3.77 0.61 17.86
CA SER A 277 3.85 0.20 19.26
C SER A 277 5.10 -0.64 19.50
N LEU A 278 5.67 -0.48 20.69
CA LEU A 278 6.70 -1.34 21.25
C LEU A 278 6.07 -2.10 22.42
N GLY A 279 6.14 -3.43 22.40
CA GLY A 279 5.54 -4.28 23.45
C GLY A 279 5.39 -5.74 23.03
N ASP A 280 4.72 -6.53 23.87
CA ASP A 280 4.56 -7.98 23.68
C ASP A 280 3.59 -8.28 22.53
N THR A 281 4.14 -8.77 21.42
CA THR A 281 3.39 -9.13 20.20
C THR A 281 2.96 -10.59 20.14
N SER A 282 3.32 -11.41 21.14
CA SER A 282 3.15 -12.88 21.08
C SER A 282 1.73 -13.37 21.37
N ARG A 283 0.91 -12.57 22.06
CA ARG A 283 -0.38 -13.01 22.63
C ARG A 283 -1.52 -13.15 21.64
N ARG A 284 -1.40 -12.59 20.43
CA ARG A 284 -2.46 -12.59 19.40
C ARG A 284 -1.86 -12.80 18.03
N SER A 285 -2.62 -13.39 17.11
CA SER A 285 -2.21 -13.46 15.70
C SER A 285 -2.19 -12.06 15.08
N LEU A 286 -1.22 -11.79 14.18
CA LEU A 286 -1.10 -10.51 13.48
C LEU A 286 -2.39 -10.14 12.72
N ALA A 287 -3.11 -11.13 12.20
CA ALA A 287 -4.38 -10.93 11.51
C ALA A 287 -5.47 -10.29 12.41
N GLN A 288 -5.43 -10.56 13.72
CA GLN A 288 -6.41 -10.10 14.71
C GLN A 288 -6.05 -8.77 15.38
N VAL A 289 -4.96 -8.13 14.94
CA VAL A 289 -4.51 -6.86 15.49
C VAL A 289 -5.31 -5.70 14.90
N HIS A 290 -5.66 -4.72 15.72
CA HIS A 290 -6.41 -3.52 15.37
C HIS A 290 -5.64 -2.24 15.70
N LEU A 291 -6.10 -1.12 15.13
CA LEU A 291 -5.45 0.19 15.28
C LEU A 291 -5.44 0.70 16.73
N HIS A 292 -6.47 0.38 17.52
CA HIS A 292 -6.62 0.86 18.90
C HIS A 292 -6.14 -0.13 19.96
N ASP A 293 -5.61 -1.27 19.54
CA ASP A 293 -5.04 -2.26 20.45
C ASP A 293 -3.86 -1.65 21.23
N ARG A 294 -3.69 -2.16 22.45
CA ARG A 294 -2.53 -1.88 23.30
C ARG A 294 -1.73 -3.16 23.52
N LEU A 295 -0.41 -3.01 23.52
CA LEU A 295 0.51 -4.09 23.85
C LEU A 295 0.87 -4.02 25.33
N GLU A 296 1.05 -5.19 25.93
CA GLU A 296 1.67 -5.29 27.26
C GLU A 296 3.18 -4.99 27.16
N PRO A 297 3.83 -4.60 28.28
CA PRO A 297 5.29 -4.48 28.29
C PRO A 297 5.99 -5.76 27.84
N ALA A 298 6.99 -5.62 26.97
CA ALA A 298 7.85 -6.72 26.56
C ALA A 298 9.20 -6.62 27.23
N ILE A 299 9.84 -7.77 27.46
CA ILE A 299 11.27 -7.81 27.81
C ILE A 299 12.05 -7.34 26.59
N ILE A 300 12.75 -6.22 26.70
CA ILE A 300 13.55 -5.64 25.61
C ILE A 300 15.05 -5.79 25.82
N ALA A 301 15.50 -6.05 27.04
CA ALA A 301 16.91 -6.30 27.31
C ALA A 301 17.11 -7.34 28.42
N LYS A 302 18.12 -8.20 28.23
CA LYS A 302 18.55 -9.17 29.24
C LYS A 302 19.90 -8.74 29.80
N VAL A 303 19.98 -8.45 31.10
CA VAL A 303 21.23 -8.04 31.75
C VAL A 303 21.85 -9.26 32.42
N LEU A 304 23.11 -9.58 32.10
CA LEU A 304 23.77 -10.81 32.56
C LEU A 304 22.93 -12.08 32.30
N GLY A 305 22.19 -12.10 31.18
CA GLY A 305 21.30 -13.21 30.81
C GLY A 305 19.93 -13.23 31.50
N LEU A 306 19.67 -12.36 32.48
CA LEU A 306 18.38 -12.28 33.17
C LEU A 306 17.42 -11.31 32.45
N PRO A 307 16.15 -11.70 32.19
CA PRO A 307 15.16 -10.85 31.52
C PRO A 307 14.62 -9.79 32.49
N VAL A 308 15.34 -8.69 32.62
CA VAL A 308 15.07 -7.72 33.68
C VAL A 308 14.49 -6.41 33.18
N VAL A 309 14.76 -6.00 31.93
CA VAL A 309 14.27 -4.71 31.40
C VAL A 309 13.05 -4.91 30.54
N GLU A 310 11.95 -4.30 30.96
CA GLU A 310 10.69 -4.25 30.23
C GLU A 310 10.54 -2.88 29.54
N GLY A 311 10.02 -2.89 28.31
CA GLY A 311 9.71 -1.69 27.53
C GLY A 311 8.28 -1.72 27.03
N SER A 312 7.64 -0.55 27.03
CA SER A 312 6.37 -0.34 26.31
C SER A 312 6.26 1.09 25.78
N ALA A 313 5.70 1.23 24.58
CA ALA A 313 5.38 2.52 23.98
C ALA A 313 4.27 2.33 22.94
N GLN A 314 3.49 3.38 22.70
CA GLN A 314 2.50 3.38 21.64
C GLN A 314 2.21 4.80 21.20
N ILE A 315 2.32 5.04 19.89
CA ILE A 315 1.97 6.31 19.26
C ILE A 315 0.99 6.01 18.13
N VAL A 316 -0.05 6.83 18.02
CA VAL A 316 -0.99 6.82 16.90
C VAL A 316 -0.84 8.16 16.18
N ALA A 317 -0.47 8.10 14.91
CA ALA A 317 -0.49 9.24 14.02
C ALA A 317 -1.81 9.26 13.24
N ALA A 318 -2.40 10.44 13.22
CA ALA A 318 -3.59 10.77 12.46
C ALA A 318 -3.36 12.10 11.76
N ASP A 319 -3.61 12.18 10.46
CA ASP A 319 -3.57 13.45 9.76
C ASP A 319 -4.95 14.09 9.69
N LYS A 320 -4.98 15.40 9.45
CA LYS A 320 -6.20 16.19 9.34
C LYS A 320 -6.84 16.01 7.97
N LEU A 321 -8.17 16.04 7.95
CA LEU A 321 -8.95 16.16 6.72
C LEU A 321 -8.43 17.34 5.87
N LYS A 322 -8.21 17.08 4.57
CA LYS A 322 -7.88 18.11 3.59
C LYS A 322 -8.88 18.09 2.45
N ILE A 323 -9.44 19.25 2.09
CA ILE A 323 -10.30 19.36 0.92
C ILE A 323 -9.46 19.87 -0.25
N VAL A 324 -9.47 19.12 -1.35
CA VAL A 324 -8.85 19.51 -2.62
C VAL A 324 -9.94 19.76 -3.67
N THR A 325 -9.67 20.66 -4.61
CA THR A 325 -10.60 21.03 -5.67
C THR A 325 -9.98 20.70 -7.02
N PHE A 326 -10.66 19.95 -7.87
CA PHE A 326 -10.26 19.64 -9.24
C PHE A 326 -11.10 20.48 -10.20
N ARG A 327 -10.45 21.25 -11.07
CA ARG A 327 -11.11 22.01 -12.14
C ARG A 327 -11.13 21.22 -13.44
N GLY A 328 -12.01 21.58 -14.38
CA GLY A 328 -12.20 20.83 -15.63
C GLY A 328 -10.92 20.58 -16.44
N ASN A 329 -9.97 21.53 -16.42
CA ASN A 329 -8.65 21.35 -17.05
C ASN A 329 -7.79 20.29 -16.36
N GLU A 330 -7.86 20.25 -15.03
CA GLU A 330 -7.14 19.27 -14.20
C GLU A 330 -7.77 17.88 -14.32
N ILE A 331 -9.10 17.80 -14.45
CA ILE A 331 -9.83 16.55 -14.72
C ILE A 331 -9.44 16.00 -16.09
N GLY A 332 -9.55 16.83 -17.14
CA GLY A 332 -9.24 16.41 -18.52
C GLY A 332 -7.77 16.05 -18.77
N SER A 333 -6.85 16.60 -17.97
CA SER A 333 -5.42 16.27 -18.04
C SER A 333 -4.98 15.20 -17.03
N GLY A 334 -5.90 14.71 -16.18
CA GLY A 334 -5.60 13.66 -15.21
C GLY A 334 -4.64 14.09 -14.09
N VAL A 335 -4.75 15.33 -13.62
CA VAL A 335 -3.92 15.84 -12.50
C VAL A 335 -4.23 15.08 -11.22
N THR A 336 -3.17 14.70 -10.49
CA THR A 336 -3.24 14.09 -9.17
C THR A 336 -2.98 15.14 -8.09
N LYS A 337 -3.80 15.16 -7.03
CA LYS A 337 -3.62 16.02 -5.85
C LYS A 337 -3.45 15.18 -4.59
N SER A 338 -2.59 15.63 -3.69
CA SER A 338 -2.22 14.90 -2.48
C SER A 338 -2.72 15.59 -1.21
N GLY A 339 -3.28 14.80 -0.28
CA GLY A 339 -3.27 15.14 1.14
C GLY A 339 -1.98 14.64 1.75
N GLU A 340 -0.92 15.40 1.58
CA GLU A 340 0.42 15.07 2.10
C GLU A 340 0.65 15.80 3.42
N THR A 341 1.15 15.05 4.41
CA THR A 341 2.05 15.58 5.44
C THR A 341 3.38 14.84 5.35
N LYS A 342 4.47 15.60 5.19
CA LYS A 342 5.82 15.02 5.17
C LYS A 342 6.15 14.44 6.55
N SER A 343 6.70 13.23 6.56
CA SER A 343 7.44 12.63 7.68
C SER A 343 6.63 12.10 8.89
N ILE A 344 5.47 11.49 8.65
CA ILE A 344 4.72 10.81 9.74
C ILE A 344 5.49 9.60 10.30
N LEU A 345 6.23 8.84 9.49
CA LEU A 345 6.95 7.64 9.97
C LEU A 345 8.16 7.95 10.86
N THR A 346 9.00 8.89 10.44
CA THR A 346 10.15 9.35 11.25
C THR A 346 9.70 9.94 12.57
N SER A 347 8.62 10.74 12.56
CA SER A 347 8.05 11.28 13.80
C SER A 347 7.43 10.19 14.67
N LEU A 348 6.70 9.22 14.09
CA LEU A 348 6.15 8.07 14.82
C LEU A 348 7.24 7.26 15.53
N LEU A 349 8.32 6.89 14.83
CA LEU A 349 9.38 6.08 15.40
C LEU A 349 10.18 6.85 16.45
N GLY A 350 10.52 8.11 16.17
CA GLY A 350 11.16 9.00 17.14
C GLY A 350 10.33 9.16 18.41
N SER A 351 9.01 9.34 18.28
CA SER A 351 8.09 9.40 19.42
C SER A 351 7.96 8.08 20.16
N VAL A 352 7.83 6.94 19.46
CA VAL A 352 7.73 5.61 20.12
C VAL A 352 8.99 5.32 20.93
N LEU A 353 10.17 5.51 20.33
CA LEU A 353 11.44 5.22 21.01
C LEU A 353 11.76 6.26 22.09
N GLY A 354 11.43 7.53 21.88
CA GLY A 354 11.60 8.60 22.86
C GLY A 354 10.65 8.51 24.06
N GLU A 355 9.41 8.07 23.86
CA GLU A 355 8.40 7.91 24.92
C GLU A 355 8.37 6.50 25.52
N THR A 356 9.34 5.65 25.18
CA THR A 356 9.42 4.30 25.72
C THR A 356 9.56 4.32 27.23
N ARG A 357 8.58 3.72 27.91
CA ARG A 357 8.61 3.53 29.35
C ARG A 357 9.38 2.26 29.66
N LEU A 358 10.48 2.44 30.36
CA LEU A 358 11.36 1.37 30.76
C LEU A 358 11.15 1.01 32.23
N ARG A 359 11.12 -0.28 32.54
CA ARG A 359 11.01 -0.81 33.90
C ARG A 359 12.08 -1.87 34.11
N LEU A 360 12.60 -1.98 35.32
CA LEU A 360 13.43 -3.10 35.74
C LEU A 360 12.71 -3.87 36.82
N LEU A 361 12.44 -5.15 36.56
CA LEU A 361 11.68 -6.01 37.48
C LEU A 361 10.35 -5.34 37.92
N GLY A 362 9.66 -4.68 36.98
CA GLY A 362 8.40 -3.97 37.22
C GLY A 362 8.52 -2.56 37.85
N LEU A 363 9.70 -2.13 38.27
CA LEU A 363 9.93 -0.83 38.91
C LEU A 363 10.43 0.22 37.90
N PRO A 364 9.94 1.48 37.95
CA PRO A 364 10.50 2.56 37.16
C PRO A 364 11.91 2.88 37.65
N ILE A 365 12.84 3.01 36.72
CA ILE A 365 14.22 3.41 37.03
C ILE A 365 14.51 4.68 36.25
N GLY A 366 15.05 5.70 36.93
CA GLY A 366 15.38 6.98 36.32
C GLY A 366 16.54 6.88 35.32
N ASN A 367 17.71 7.38 35.69
CA ASN A 367 18.84 7.58 34.77
C ASN A 367 19.69 6.31 34.54
N LEU A 368 19.41 5.22 35.27
CA LEU A 368 20.19 3.98 35.17
C LEU A 368 20.13 3.34 33.77
N LEU A 369 19.13 3.70 32.96
CA LEU A 369 18.89 3.17 31.62
C LEU A 369 19.29 4.13 30.50
N ASP A 370 20.01 5.22 30.80
CA ASP A 370 20.39 6.20 29.78
C ASP A 370 21.21 5.62 28.62
N PRO A 371 22.18 4.70 28.83
CA PRO A 371 22.87 4.02 27.72
C PRO A 371 21.92 3.22 26.81
N LEU A 372 20.83 2.67 27.38
CA LEU A 372 19.80 1.98 26.60
C LEU A 372 18.97 2.99 25.79
N LYS A 373 18.60 4.13 26.38
CA LYS A 373 17.88 5.20 25.65
C LYS A 373 18.71 5.78 24.49
N GLU A 374 20.01 5.95 24.68
CA GLU A 374 20.93 6.37 23.62
C GLU A 374 20.98 5.35 22.47
N LEU A 375 21.05 4.06 22.81
CA LEU A 375 21.00 2.99 21.81
C LEU A 375 19.67 2.97 21.05
N LEU A 376 18.53 3.13 21.73
CA LEU A 376 17.21 3.25 21.08
C LEU A 376 17.16 4.46 20.13
N THR A 377 17.72 5.60 20.55
CA THR A 377 17.77 6.81 19.72
C THR A 377 18.62 6.60 18.47
N ALA A 378 19.78 5.95 18.61
CA ALA A 378 20.65 5.61 17.49
C ALA A 378 19.98 4.62 16.51
N ALA A 379 19.07 3.77 17.00
CA ALA A 379 18.32 2.83 16.17
C ALA A 379 17.21 3.49 15.35
N VAL A 380 16.81 4.74 15.62
CA VAL A 380 15.72 5.43 14.88
C VAL A 380 16.01 5.45 13.37
N SER A 381 17.18 5.90 12.94
CA SER A 381 17.50 6.04 11.51
C SER A 381 17.51 4.71 10.73
N PRO A 382 18.21 3.65 11.18
CA PRO A 382 18.22 2.38 10.44
C PRO A 382 16.85 1.70 10.44
N VAL A 383 16.09 1.81 11.53
CA VAL A 383 14.74 1.23 11.61
C VAL A 383 13.76 2.01 10.74
N ASP A 384 13.83 3.33 10.69
CA ASP A 384 13.01 4.14 9.78
C ASP A 384 13.27 3.80 8.31
N THR A 385 14.53 3.64 7.94
CA THR A 385 14.92 3.23 6.57
C THR A 385 14.33 1.87 6.22
N LEU A 386 14.39 0.91 7.14
CA LEU A 386 13.81 -0.42 6.96
C LEU A 386 12.27 -0.37 6.85
N LEU A 387 11.59 0.35 7.74
CA LEU A 387 10.14 0.50 7.70
C LEU A 387 9.69 1.15 6.38
N ASN A 388 10.35 2.22 5.96
CA ASN A 388 10.06 2.90 4.69
C ASN A 388 10.28 1.98 3.49
N ALA A 389 11.33 1.16 3.50
CA ALA A 389 11.59 0.22 2.42
C ALA A 389 10.55 -0.91 2.34
N VAL A 390 10.12 -1.47 3.48
CA VAL A 390 9.06 -2.49 3.51
C VAL A 390 7.73 -1.89 3.03
N LEU A 391 7.37 -0.70 3.52
CA LEU A 391 6.18 0.04 3.10
C LEU A 391 6.21 0.36 1.60
N ALA A 392 7.37 0.79 1.07
CA ALA A 392 7.57 0.99 -0.35
C ALA A 392 7.37 -0.31 -1.15
N ALA A 393 7.87 -1.44 -0.67
CA ALA A 393 7.74 -2.73 -1.35
C ALA A 393 6.27 -3.13 -1.52
N VAL A 394 5.46 -2.89 -0.50
CA VAL A 394 4.05 -3.32 -0.45
C VAL A 394 3.08 -2.28 -1.02
N GLY A 395 3.55 -1.16 -1.56
CA GLY A 395 2.66 -0.15 -2.14
C GLY A 395 2.13 0.89 -1.16
N VAL A 396 2.50 0.83 0.12
CA VAL A 396 1.87 1.60 1.20
C VAL A 396 2.73 2.80 1.57
N ARG A 397 2.09 3.96 1.76
CA ARG A 397 2.67 5.10 2.48
C ARG A 397 1.76 5.45 3.64
N VAL A 398 2.37 5.81 4.77
CA VAL A 398 1.66 6.26 5.96
C VAL A 398 1.46 7.76 5.88
N GLY A 399 0.21 8.21 6.05
CA GLY A 399 -0.09 9.64 6.12
C GLY A 399 -0.11 10.39 4.79
N GLU A 400 -0.12 9.67 3.67
CA GLU A 400 -0.26 10.26 2.34
C GLU A 400 -1.38 9.56 1.57
N MET A 401 -2.21 10.34 0.89
CA MET A 401 -3.17 9.83 -0.07
C MET A 401 -3.24 10.74 -1.30
N ASP A 402 -2.99 10.12 -2.46
CA ASP A 402 -3.09 10.71 -3.78
C ASP A 402 -4.49 10.45 -4.32
N VAL A 403 -5.10 11.50 -4.87
CA VAL A 403 -6.43 11.47 -5.45
C VAL A 403 -6.40 12.07 -6.84
N ARG A 404 -7.13 11.45 -7.76
CA ARG A 404 -7.37 11.96 -9.12
C ARG A 404 -8.84 11.82 -9.45
N VAL A 405 -9.41 12.86 -10.07
CA VAL A 405 -10.75 12.78 -10.66
C VAL A 405 -10.57 12.35 -12.12
N ASP A 406 -11.13 11.20 -12.45
CA ASP A 406 -11.07 10.59 -13.78
C ASP A 406 -12.06 11.23 -14.75
N ASP A 407 -13.28 11.50 -14.27
CA ASP A 407 -14.34 12.07 -15.09
C ASP A 407 -15.43 12.72 -14.24
N LEU A 408 -16.17 13.65 -14.85
CA LEU A 408 -17.40 14.24 -14.32
C LEU A 408 -18.47 14.24 -15.42
N VAL A 409 -19.42 13.31 -15.28
CA VAL A 409 -20.57 13.19 -16.18
C VAL A 409 -21.75 13.92 -15.57
N CYS A 410 -22.24 14.92 -16.29
CA CYS A 410 -23.43 15.67 -15.92
C CYS A 410 -24.63 15.10 -16.68
N SER A 411 -25.55 14.44 -15.98
CA SER A 411 -26.81 13.97 -16.57
C SER A 411 -27.66 15.15 -17.11
N GLN A 412 -28.59 14.87 -18.03
CA GLN A 412 -29.53 15.88 -18.52
C GLN A 412 -30.39 16.40 -17.37
N ALA A 413 -30.59 17.72 -17.34
CA ALA A 413 -31.37 18.38 -16.30
C ALA A 413 -32.78 17.79 -16.22
N ARG A 414 -33.21 17.39 -15.02
CA ARG A 414 -34.59 17.00 -14.75
C ARG A 414 -35.24 18.06 -13.88
N LEU A 415 -36.49 18.39 -14.18
CA LEU A 415 -37.30 19.26 -13.35
C LEU A 415 -37.56 18.55 -12.01
N VAL A 416 -37.19 19.19 -10.92
CA VAL A 416 -37.60 18.83 -9.56
C VAL A 416 -38.48 19.97 -9.07
N GLY A 417 -39.73 19.63 -8.74
CA GLY A 417 -40.76 20.57 -8.32
C GLY A 417 -41.39 20.10 -7.04
#